data_AF-A0A1Q8VNB9-F1
#
_entry.id   AF-A0A1Q8VNB9-F1
#
_cell.length_a   1.000
_cell.length_b   1.000
_cell.length_c   1.000
_cell.angle_alpha   90.00
_cell.angle_beta   90.00
_cell.angle_gamma   90.00
#
_symmetry.space_group_name_H-M   'P 1'
#
loop_
_entity.id
_entity.type
_entity.pdbx_description
1 polymer ?
#
loop_
_entity_poly.entity_id
_entity_poly.type
_entity_poly.pdbx_seq_one_letter_code
_entity_poly.pdbx_strand_id
1 'polypeptide(L)'
;MNANPSPLSSLTSSSGGVMPQGEEVASFATYPEAQRAVDALSDQGFPVQHLAIIGTDLRQVERITGRMSWGRAAMSGAMNGLWIGMFFGIIMSVASSSGPRLSFWACVLLGVLWGIVFQLFSYALTRGRRDFTSISQVVASRYSIIAAREIHEASQALTDVPGNLSRGGEALRRSQERRRAREEASGPTAFGSRPDEQPRFGVRLPQPGSSIPDRTPTTPAGASSDAPTVSDDYDPFLRSPRPVDRKDQGASASSQETRDEADSGDEN
;
A
#
# COMPACT_ATOMS: atom_id res chain seq x y z
N MET A 1 -17.15 -2.74 51.54
CA MET A 1 -16.26 -3.75 50.91
C MET A 1 -16.10 -3.36 49.46
N ASN A 2 -14.86 -3.25 48.95
CA ASN A 2 -14.63 -3.08 47.50
C ASN A 2 -13.95 -4.33 46.96
N ALA A 3 -14.42 -4.84 45.83
CA ALA A 3 -13.82 -6.00 45.18
C ALA A 3 -12.58 -5.59 44.38
N ASN A 4 -11.55 -6.45 44.42
CA ASN A 4 -10.35 -6.30 43.60
C ASN A 4 -10.52 -7.09 42.27
N PRO A 5 -10.57 -6.44 41.10
CA PRO A 5 -10.68 -7.16 39.82
C PRO A 5 -9.34 -7.82 39.47
N SER A 6 -9.32 -9.15 39.44
CA SER A 6 -8.10 -9.93 39.17
C SER A 6 -7.63 -9.79 37.71
N PRO A 7 -6.35 -9.50 37.44
CA PRO A 7 -5.82 -9.35 36.08
C PRO A 7 -5.54 -10.71 35.42
N LEU A 8 -6.59 -11.41 34.99
CA LEU A 8 -6.50 -12.71 34.31
C LEU A 8 -7.22 -12.70 32.94
N SER A 9 -6.86 -11.75 32.08
CA SER A 9 -7.34 -11.68 30.67
C SER A 9 -6.41 -10.83 29.78
N SER A 10 -5.25 -11.37 29.40
CA SER A 10 -4.33 -10.72 28.43
C SER A 10 -3.58 -11.68 27.48
N LEU A 11 -3.82 -12.99 27.53
CA LEU A 11 -3.16 -14.00 26.67
C LEU A 11 -3.71 -14.06 25.22
N THR A 12 -4.41 -13.01 24.78
CA THR A 12 -4.92 -12.86 23.40
C THR A 12 -4.76 -11.42 22.90
N SER A 13 -3.73 -10.72 23.38
CA SER A 13 -3.17 -9.58 22.67
C SER A 13 -2.26 -10.10 21.56
N SER A 14 -2.62 -9.85 20.30
CA SER A 14 -1.63 -9.90 19.20
C SER A 14 -0.45 -9.03 19.61
N SER A 15 0.78 -9.49 19.40
CA SER A 15 1.99 -8.75 19.78
C SER A 15 2.10 -7.45 18.98
N GLY A 16 1.48 -6.40 19.49
CA GLY A 16 1.68 -5.01 19.09
C GLY A 16 3.08 -4.59 19.53
N GLY A 17 4.08 -5.13 18.85
CA GLY A 17 5.49 -4.83 19.11
C GLY A 17 5.68 -3.33 19.00
N VAL A 18 6.12 -2.72 20.11
CA VAL A 18 6.53 -1.31 20.14
C VAL A 18 7.56 -1.13 19.03
N MET A 19 7.30 -0.19 18.12
CA MET A 19 8.21 0.06 16.99
C MET A 19 9.63 0.28 17.54
N PRO A 20 10.66 -0.45 17.05
CA PRO A 20 12.03 -0.31 17.54
C PRO A 20 12.47 1.15 17.46
N GLN A 21 12.92 1.71 18.58
CA GLN A 21 13.36 3.09 18.67
C GLN A 21 14.85 3.19 18.28
N GLY A 22 15.19 4.16 17.44
CA GLY A 22 16.55 4.37 16.94
C GLY A 22 16.58 5.17 15.63
N GLU A 23 17.76 5.26 15.01
CA GLU A 23 17.94 5.90 13.70
C GLU A 23 18.28 4.86 12.62
N GLU A 24 17.84 5.10 11.38
CA GLU A 24 18.19 4.23 10.24
C GLU A 24 19.66 4.40 9.86
N VAL A 25 20.46 3.35 10.02
CA VAL A 25 21.89 3.34 9.70
C VAL A 25 22.20 2.79 8.31
N ALA A 26 21.34 1.92 7.77
CA ALA A 26 21.47 1.36 6.42
C ALA A 26 20.12 0.84 5.89
N SER A 27 20.07 0.54 4.61
CA SER A 27 18.89 -0.09 4.00
C SER A 27 19.23 -0.90 2.77
N PHE A 28 18.41 -1.90 2.46
CA PHE A 28 18.67 -2.90 1.42
C PHE A 28 17.39 -3.22 0.65
N ALA A 29 17.51 -3.74 -0.56
CA ALA A 29 16.36 -4.13 -1.38
C ALA A 29 15.69 -5.41 -0.83
N THR A 30 16.48 -6.33 -0.29
CA THR A 30 16.00 -7.65 0.16
C THR A 30 16.43 -7.96 1.60
N TYR A 31 15.64 -8.83 2.26
CA TYR A 31 15.95 -9.28 3.62
C TYR A 31 17.31 -10.00 3.75
N PRO A 32 17.74 -10.89 2.82
CA PRO A 32 19.05 -11.54 2.92
C PRO A 32 20.24 -10.58 2.80
N GLU A 33 20.10 -9.44 2.10
CA GLU A 33 21.13 -8.41 2.07
C GLU A 33 21.21 -7.68 3.41
N ALA A 34 20.07 -7.29 3.98
CA ALA A 34 20.01 -6.69 5.33
C ALA A 34 20.53 -7.65 6.41
N GLN A 35 20.27 -8.95 6.29
CA GLN A 35 20.79 -9.95 7.21
C GLN A 35 22.32 -10.03 7.12
N ARG A 36 22.91 -10.20 5.92
CA ARG A 36 24.37 -10.21 5.72
C ARG A 36 25.05 -8.95 6.25
N ALA A 37 24.38 -7.81 6.19
CA ALA A 37 24.87 -6.55 6.73
C ALA A 37 24.89 -6.53 8.27
N VAL A 38 23.93 -7.19 8.94
CA VAL A 38 23.97 -7.42 10.39
C VAL A 38 25.03 -8.46 10.76
N ASP A 39 25.12 -9.56 10.00
CA ASP A 39 26.12 -10.61 10.19
C ASP A 39 27.55 -10.02 10.12
N ALA A 40 27.84 -9.22 9.08
CA ALA A 40 29.11 -8.53 8.91
C ALA A 40 29.43 -7.50 10.01
N LEU A 41 28.42 -6.95 10.69
CA LEU A 41 28.61 -6.11 11.88
C LEU A 41 28.90 -6.95 13.12
N SER A 42 28.27 -8.13 13.25
CA SER A 42 28.60 -9.11 14.30
C SER A 42 30.05 -9.59 14.18
N ASP A 43 30.53 -9.84 12.97
CA ASP A 43 31.93 -10.24 12.70
C ASP A 43 32.94 -9.13 13.06
N GLN A 44 32.53 -7.86 12.99
CA GLN A 44 33.29 -6.70 13.46
C GLN A 44 33.18 -6.46 14.98
N GLY A 45 32.41 -7.29 15.70
CA GLY A 45 32.21 -7.17 17.14
C GLY A 45 31.11 -6.18 17.57
N PHE A 46 30.33 -5.63 16.65
CA PHE A 46 29.25 -4.69 16.96
C PHE A 46 28.12 -5.38 17.75
N PRO A 47 27.55 -4.75 18.80
CA PRO A 47 26.45 -5.33 19.57
C PRO A 47 25.13 -5.37 18.78
N VAL A 48 24.95 -6.40 17.95
CA VAL A 48 23.75 -6.60 17.08
C VAL A 48 22.41 -6.62 17.84
N GLN A 49 22.43 -6.85 19.15
CA GLN A 49 21.31 -6.64 20.08
C GLN A 49 20.75 -5.19 20.12
N HIS A 50 21.46 -4.23 19.53
CA HIS A 50 21.02 -2.84 19.36
C HIS A 50 20.54 -2.52 17.93
N LEU A 51 20.48 -3.52 17.04
CA LEU A 51 19.97 -3.40 15.67
C LEU A 51 18.57 -4.01 15.53
N ALA A 52 17.75 -3.42 14.67
CA ALA A 52 16.46 -3.97 14.27
C ALA A 52 16.27 -3.84 12.74
N ILE A 53 15.96 -4.95 12.06
CA ILE A 53 15.61 -4.96 10.64
C ILE A 53 14.09 -4.72 10.51
N ILE A 54 13.69 -3.65 9.85
CA ILE A 54 12.29 -3.29 9.61
C ILE A 54 12.00 -3.32 8.11
N GLY A 55 10.95 -4.07 7.70
CA GLY A 55 10.42 -3.99 6.34
C GLY A 55 9.65 -2.69 6.15
N THR A 56 10.16 -1.77 5.33
CA THR A 56 9.51 -0.49 5.01
C THR A 56 8.76 -0.57 3.68
N ASP A 57 7.89 0.42 3.44
CA ASP A 57 7.13 0.56 2.20
C ASP A 57 6.37 -0.74 1.83
N LEU A 58 5.54 -1.20 2.77
CA LEU A 58 4.73 -2.40 2.62
C LEU A 58 3.73 -2.24 1.47
N ARG A 59 3.91 -3.03 0.41
CA ARG A 59 2.99 -3.11 -0.74
C ARG A 59 2.12 -4.37 -0.60
N GLN A 60 0.81 -4.20 -0.68
CA GLN A 60 -0.09 -5.31 -0.92
C GLN A 60 -0.01 -5.68 -2.41
N VAL A 61 0.52 -6.87 -2.69
CA VAL A 61 0.62 -7.43 -4.05
C VAL A 61 -0.51 -8.43 -4.21
N GLU A 62 -1.47 -8.13 -5.11
CA GLU A 62 -2.54 -9.04 -5.49
C GLU A 62 -2.04 -9.99 -6.60
N ARG A 63 -1.54 -11.18 -6.20
CA ARG A 63 -1.05 -12.18 -7.16
C ARG A 63 -2.21 -12.90 -7.84
N ILE A 64 -2.54 -12.47 -9.05
CA ILE A 64 -3.50 -13.12 -9.95
C ILE A 64 -2.99 -14.54 -10.26
N THR A 65 -3.61 -15.54 -9.67
CA THR A 65 -3.17 -16.95 -9.71
C THR A 65 -3.85 -17.74 -10.84
N GLY A 66 -4.93 -17.20 -11.42
CA GLY A 66 -5.60 -17.75 -12.60
C GLY A 66 -7.07 -17.38 -12.66
N ARG A 67 -7.80 -17.94 -13.64
CA ARG A 67 -9.26 -17.83 -13.71
C ARG A 67 -9.92 -18.92 -12.86
N MET A 68 -10.89 -18.55 -12.03
CA MET A 68 -11.64 -19.51 -11.21
C MET A 68 -12.81 -20.08 -12.03
N SER A 69 -12.64 -21.28 -12.58
CA SER A 69 -13.68 -21.95 -13.39
C SER A 69 -14.58 -22.86 -12.54
N TRP A 70 -15.79 -23.12 -13.04
CA TRP A 70 -16.73 -24.10 -12.47
C TRP A 70 -16.07 -25.47 -12.22
N GLY A 71 -15.15 -25.91 -13.09
CA GLY A 71 -14.41 -27.16 -12.92
C GLY A 71 -13.47 -27.14 -11.71
N ARG A 72 -12.81 -26.01 -11.40
CA ARG A 72 -11.98 -25.88 -10.18
C ARG A 72 -12.84 -25.86 -8.92
N ALA A 73 -14.01 -25.22 -8.96
CA ALA A 73 -14.98 -25.25 -7.85
C ALA A 73 -15.55 -26.66 -7.62
N ALA A 74 -15.93 -27.38 -8.68
CA ALA A 74 -16.35 -28.77 -8.57
C ALA A 74 -15.23 -29.67 -8.02
N MET A 75 -13.98 -29.47 -8.46
CA MET A 75 -12.83 -30.24 -7.98
C MET A 75 -12.55 -30.00 -6.48
N SER A 76 -12.55 -28.75 -6.00
CA SER A 76 -12.35 -28.48 -4.57
C SER A 76 -13.51 -29.01 -3.72
N GLY A 77 -14.75 -28.95 -4.24
CA GLY A 77 -15.92 -29.55 -3.61
C GLY A 77 -15.84 -31.07 -3.52
N ALA A 78 -15.38 -31.72 -4.60
CA ALA A 78 -15.15 -33.16 -4.64
C ALA A 78 -14.08 -33.60 -3.65
N MET A 79 -12.96 -32.87 -3.52
CA MET A 79 -11.89 -33.19 -2.57
C MET A 79 -12.34 -33.04 -1.11
N ASN A 80 -13.09 -31.98 -0.78
CA ASN A 80 -13.63 -31.78 0.56
C ASN A 80 -14.71 -32.83 0.89
N GLY A 81 -15.62 -33.08 -0.07
CA GLY A 81 -16.65 -34.13 0.01
C GLY A 81 -16.08 -35.56 0.10
N LEU A 82 -14.93 -35.83 -0.53
CA LEU A 82 -14.22 -37.10 -0.44
C LEU A 82 -13.70 -37.35 0.99
N TRP A 83 -13.09 -36.35 1.62
CA TRP A 83 -12.60 -36.50 3.00
C TRP A 83 -13.75 -36.72 3.99
N ILE A 84 -14.82 -35.93 3.88
CA ILE A 84 -16.03 -36.05 4.71
C ILE A 84 -16.72 -37.41 4.47
N GLY A 85 -16.90 -37.79 3.21
CA GLY A 85 -17.51 -39.06 2.81
C GLY A 85 -16.68 -40.29 3.22
N MET A 86 -15.35 -40.18 3.22
CA MET A 86 -14.43 -41.21 3.73
C MET A 86 -14.51 -41.33 5.25
N PHE A 87 -14.56 -40.21 5.99
CA PHE A 87 -14.73 -40.22 7.44
C PHE A 87 -16.05 -40.89 7.87
N PHE A 88 -17.18 -40.45 7.31
CA PHE A 88 -18.48 -41.10 7.57
C PHE A 88 -18.54 -42.52 7.00
N GLY A 89 -17.88 -42.80 5.88
CA GLY A 89 -17.77 -44.14 5.30
C GLY A 89 -17.02 -45.12 6.18
N ILE A 90 -15.96 -44.71 6.87
CA ILE A 90 -15.24 -45.55 7.85
C ILE A 90 -16.17 -45.87 9.04
N ILE A 91 -16.87 -44.87 9.57
CA ILE A 91 -17.82 -45.05 10.68
C ILE A 91 -18.95 -46.01 10.28
N MET A 92 -19.55 -45.81 9.09
CA MET A 92 -20.60 -46.71 8.56
C MET A 92 -20.08 -48.09 8.16
N SER A 93 -18.82 -48.23 7.75
CA SER A 93 -18.20 -49.53 7.49
C SER A 93 -18.10 -50.38 8.77
N VAL A 94 -17.72 -49.76 9.90
CA VAL A 94 -17.63 -50.43 11.21
C VAL A 94 -19.02 -50.68 11.82
N ALA A 95 -19.98 -49.77 11.62
CA ALA A 95 -21.35 -49.90 12.14
C ALA A 95 -22.24 -50.86 11.33
N SER A 96 -21.94 -51.09 10.04
CA SER A 96 -22.77 -51.91 9.15
C SER A 96 -22.41 -53.39 9.23
N SER A 97 -23.30 -54.18 9.84
CA SER A 97 -23.22 -55.65 9.80
C SER A 97 -23.46 -56.23 8.39
N SER A 98 -24.11 -55.47 7.51
CA SER A 98 -24.61 -55.92 6.21
C SER A 98 -23.94 -55.18 5.05
N GLY A 99 -22.73 -55.64 4.70
CA GLY A 99 -21.95 -55.12 3.57
C GLY A 99 -21.12 -53.86 3.87
N PRO A 100 -20.18 -53.89 4.85
CA PRO A 100 -19.28 -52.76 5.18
C PRO A 100 -18.72 -51.99 3.98
N ARG A 101 -18.22 -52.71 2.97
CA ARG A 101 -17.63 -52.15 1.75
C ARG A 101 -18.64 -51.34 0.91
N LEU A 102 -19.91 -51.77 0.87
CA LEU A 102 -20.96 -51.06 0.14
C LEU A 102 -21.37 -49.79 0.90
N SER A 103 -21.52 -49.89 2.23
CA SER A 103 -21.77 -48.73 3.10
C SER A 103 -20.66 -47.68 3.00
N PHE A 104 -19.39 -48.10 3.02
CA PHE A 104 -18.23 -47.22 2.81
C PHE A 104 -18.32 -46.46 1.48
N TRP A 105 -18.44 -47.17 0.35
CA TRP A 105 -18.45 -46.53 -0.96
C TRP A 105 -19.71 -45.68 -1.20
N ALA A 106 -20.86 -46.06 -0.64
CA ALA A 106 -22.06 -45.24 -0.69
C ALA A 106 -21.87 -43.90 0.03
N CYS A 107 -21.31 -43.90 1.24
CA CYS A 107 -20.98 -42.68 1.98
C CYS A 107 -19.92 -41.81 1.28
N VAL A 108 -18.90 -42.43 0.67
CA VAL A 108 -17.87 -41.73 -0.12
C VAL A 108 -18.50 -41.04 -1.34
N LEU A 109 -19.28 -41.77 -2.15
CA LEU A 109 -19.91 -41.22 -3.35
C LEU A 109 -20.94 -40.13 -3.01
N LEU A 110 -21.75 -40.32 -1.97
CA LEU A 110 -22.70 -39.32 -1.49
C LEU A 110 -21.98 -38.07 -0.95
N GLY A 111 -20.89 -38.25 -0.20
CA GLY A 111 -20.06 -37.15 0.31
C GLY A 111 -19.43 -36.33 -0.81
N VAL A 112 -18.86 -36.99 -1.83
CA VAL A 112 -18.31 -36.33 -3.04
C VAL A 112 -19.41 -35.58 -3.79
N LEU A 113 -20.56 -36.21 -4.06
CA LEU A 113 -21.67 -35.57 -4.78
C LEU A 113 -22.22 -34.35 -4.02
N TRP A 114 -22.45 -34.49 -2.71
CA TRP A 114 -22.90 -33.40 -1.86
C TRP A 114 -21.86 -32.27 -1.78
N GLY A 115 -20.57 -32.61 -1.64
CA GLY A 115 -19.47 -31.64 -1.61
C GLY A 115 -19.34 -30.85 -2.92
N ILE A 116 -19.53 -31.50 -4.07
CA ILE A 116 -19.61 -30.83 -5.38
C ILE A 116 -20.80 -29.86 -5.41
N VAL A 117 -22.02 -30.32 -5.07
CA VAL A 117 -23.22 -29.48 -5.10
C VAL A 117 -23.11 -28.30 -4.14
N PHE A 118 -22.66 -28.52 -2.91
CA PHE A 118 -22.48 -27.48 -1.90
C PHE A 118 -21.41 -26.46 -2.32
N GLN A 119 -20.29 -26.90 -2.89
CA GLN A 119 -19.24 -26.00 -3.35
C GLN A 119 -19.63 -25.21 -4.61
N LEU A 120 -20.41 -25.80 -5.53
CA LEU A 120 -20.98 -25.12 -6.68
C LEU A 120 -22.03 -24.08 -6.26
N PHE A 121 -22.86 -24.39 -5.27
CA PHE A 121 -23.82 -23.46 -4.68
C PHE A 121 -23.13 -22.29 -3.96
N SER A 122 -22.13 -22.59 -3.11
CA SER A 122 -21.32 -21.58 -2.42
C SER A 122 -20.54 -20.69 -3.41
N TYR A 123 -20.00 -21.29 -4.49
CA TYR A 123 -19.37 -20.55 -5.58
C TYR A 123 -20.39 -19.64 -6.28
N ALA A 124 -21.58 -20.15 -6.62
CA ALA A 124 -22.65 -19.36 -7.26
C ALA A 124 -23.10 -18.16 -6.41
N LEU A 125 -23.26 -18.33 -5.09
CA LEU A 125 -23.55 -17.23 -4.16
C LEU A 125 -22.41 -16.19 -4.11
N THR A 126 -21.16 -16.64 -4.25
CA THR A 126 -19.96 -15.77 -4.23
C THR A 126 -19.63 -15.18 -5.62
N ARG A 127 -20.35 -15.59 -6.68
CA ARG A 127 -20.04 -15.29 -8.09
C ARG A 127 -20.49 -13.89 -8.50
N GLY A 128 -19.86 -12.88 -7.90
CA GLY A 128 -20.25 -11.47 -8.05
C GLY A 128 -19.41 -10.66 -9.05
N ARG A 129 -18.09 -10.50 -8.81
CA ARG A 129 -17.36 -9.32 -9.33
C ARG A 129 -15.92 -9.52 -9.84
N ARG A 130 -15.30 -10.70 -9.72
CA ARG A 130 -13.95 -10.99 -10.24
C ARG A 130 -13.81 -12.45 -10.67
N ASP A 131 -13.55 -12.71 -11.96
CA ASP A 131 -13.26 -14.05 -12.51
C ASP A 131 -11.84 -14.56 -12.19
N PHE A 132 -11.10 -13.83 -11.37
CA PHE A 132 -9.71 -14.09 -11.03
C PHE A 132 -9.62 -14.63 -9.59
N THR A 133 -8.96 -15.77 -9.40
CA THR A 133 -8.46 -16.14 -8.08
C THR A 133 -7.18 -15.36 -7.81
N SER A 134 -7.15 -14.61 -6.72
CA SER A 134 -6.01 -13.79 -6.33
C SER A 134 -5.58 -14.07 -4.90
N ILE A 135 -4.27 -14.09 -4.68
CA ILE A 135 -3.67 -14.20 -3.35
C ILE A 135 -3.13 -12.81 -3.00
N SER A 136 -3.71 -12.17 -2.00
CA SER A 136 -3.13 -10.95 -1.42
C SER A 136 -1.96 -11.32 -0.52
N GLN A 137 -0.77 -10.82 -0.85
CA GLN A 137 0.40 -10.87 0.04
C GLN A 137 0.88 -9.45 0.34
N VAL A 138 1.29 -9.19 1.58
CA VAL A 138 2.00 -7.96 1.95
C VAL A 138 3.49 -8.22 1.82
N VAL A 139 4.19 -7.37 1.06
CA VAL A 139 5.62 -7.49 0.78
C VAL A 139 6.28 -6.13 1.03
N ALA A 140 7.36 -6.09 1.82
CA ALA A 140 8.15 -4.88 2.01
C ALA A 140 8.92 -4.54 0.72
N SER A 141 8.98 -3.27 0.34
CA SER A 141 9.76 -2.83 -0.84
C SER A 141 11.24 -2.63 -0.54
N ARG A 142 11.58 -2.52 0.75
CA ARG A 142 12.89 -2.14 1.29
C ARG A 142 13.00 -2.68 2.71
N TYR A 143 14.21 -3.01 3.14
CA TYR A 143 14.52 -3.43 4.49
C TYR A 143 15.49 -2.43 5.10
N SER A 144 15.07 -1.73 6.15
CA SER A 144 15.84 -0.70 6.84
C SER A 144 16.42 -1.26 8.14
N ILE A 145 17.71 -1.05 8.37
CA ILE A 145 18.37 -1.37 9.64
C ILE A 145 18.34 -0.13 10.53
N ILE A 146 17.66 -0.23 11.66
CA ILE A 146 17.63 0.80 12.70
C ILE A 146 18.58 0.42 13.82
N ALA A 147 19.42 1.37 14.26
CA ALA A 147 20.28 1.23 15.42
C ALA A 147 19.73 2.06 16.59
N ALA A 148 19.51 1.41 17.74
CA ALA A 148 19.07 2.04 18.98
C ALA A 148 20.21 2.74 19.73
N ARG A 149 21.46 2.36 19.44
CA ARG A 149 22.70 2.84 20.05
C ARG A 149 23.86 2.77 19.04
N GLU A 150 24.98 3.42 19.36
CA GLU A 150 26.23 3.41 18.55
C GLU A 150 26.01 3.73 17.04
N ILE A 151 25.02 4.58 16.74
CA ILE A 151 24.56 4.93 15.37
C ILE A 151 25.71 5.35 14.45
N HIS A 152 26.67 6.12 14.95
CA HIS A 152 27.81 6.64 14.17
C HIS A 152 28.83 5.55 13.79
N GLU A 153 28.96 4.50 14.59
CA GLU A 153 29.86 3.36 14.33
C GLU A 153 29.19 2.39 13.37
N ALA A 154 27.93 2.03 13.63
CA ALA A 154 27.14 1.19 12.75
C ALA A 154 27.01 1.78 11.33
N SER A 155 26.73 3.08 11.19
CA SER A 155 26.62 3.73 9.88
C SER A 155 27.96 3.81 9.13
N GLN A 156 29.09 3.96 9.82
CA GLN A 156 30.42 3.87 9.20
C GLN A 156 30.68 2.43 8.72
N ALA A 157 30.53 1.42 9.58
CA ALA A 157 30.73 0.01 9.22
C ALA A 157 29.80 -0.46 8.07
N LEU A 158 28.59 0.11 7.98
CA LEU A 158 27.63 -0.19 6.91
C LEU A 158 27.84 0.61 5.62
N THR A 159 28.73 1.62 5.58
CA THR A 159 28.93 2.50 4.41
C THR A 159 29.55 1.78 3.20
N ASP A 160 30.34 0.75 3.45
CA ASP A 160 31.01 -0.04 2.40
C ASP A 160 30.36 -1.41 2.13
N VAL A 161 29.26 -1.73 2.82
CA VAL A 161 28.51 -2.97 2.58
C VAL A 161 27.78 -2.89 1.22
N PRO A 162 28.01 -3.85 0.31
CA PRO A 162 27.38 -3.83 -1.01
C PRO A 162 25.86 -3.98 -0.90
N GLY A 163 25.13 -3.23 -1.74
CA GLY A 163 23.67 -3.19 -1.73
C GLY A 163 23.05 -2.20 -0.74
N ASN A 164 23.85 -1.46 0.05
CA ASN A 164 23.32 -0.45 0.97
C ASN A 164 22.72 0.75 0.19
N LEU A 165 21.39 0.76 0.07
CA LEU A 165 20.59 1.81 -0.58
C LEU A 165 20.64 3.15 0.19
N SER A 166 21.04 3.16 1.46
CA SER A 166 21.24 4.42 2.21
C SER A 166 22.52 5.15 1.78
N ARG A 167 23.42 4.50 1.02
CA ARG A 167 24.48 5.18 0.25
C ARG A 167 23.89 6.09 -0.85
N GLY A 168 22.70 5.76 -1.35
CA GLY A 168 21.82 6.61 -2.16
C GLY A 168 20.81 7.40 -1.33
N GLY A 169 21.17 7.77 -0.09
CA GLY A 169 20.29 8.33 0.94
C GLY A 169 19.61 9.66 0.63
N GLU A 170 19.72 10.20 -0.58
CA GLU A 170 18.95 11.35 -1.05
C GLU A 170 17.45 11.18 -0.84
N ALA A 171 16.89 9.98 -1.06
CA ALA A 171 15.44 9.77 -0.91
C ALA A 171 14.97 9.98 0.53
N LEU A 172 15.78 9.56 1.51
CA LEU A 172 15.52 9.74 2.93
C LEU A 172 15.87 11.16 3.39
N ARG A 173 17.01 11.73 2.95
CA ARG A 173 17.34 13.14 3.22
C ARG A 173 16.26 14.07 2.67
N ARG A 174 15.84 13.90 1.41
CA ARG A 174 14.75 14.67 0.76
C ARG A 174 13.37 14.42 1.38
N SER A 175 13.18 13.40 2.23
CA SER A 175 11.94 13.24 3.01
C SER A 175 12.06 13.87 4.40
N GLN A 176 13.17 13.67 5.10
CA GLN A 176 13.50 14.34 6.37
C GLN A 176 13.61 15.86 6.21
N GLU A 177 14.24 16.35 5.15
CA GLU A 177 14.42 17.76 4.80
C GLU A 177 13.08 18.41 4.44
N ARG A 178 12.16 17.70 3.77
CA ARG A 178 10.77 18.19 3.59
C ARG A 178 9.95 18.17 4.88
N ARG A 179 10.31 17.35 5.87
CA ARG A 179 9.71 17.41 7.23
C ARG A 179 10.29 18.58 8.02
N ARG A 180 11.62 18.69 8.12
CA ARG A 180 12.32 19.82 8.74
C ARG A 180 11.89 21.15 8.14
N ALA A 181 11.87 21.29 6.81
CA ALA A 181 11.37 22.49 6.14
C ALA A 181 9.89 22.81 6.42
N ARG A 182 9.06 21.84 6.89
CA ARG A 182 7.67 22.08 7.34
C ARG A 182 7.54 22.28 8.86
N GLU A 183 8.58 21.95 9.61
CA GLU A 183 8.72 22.20 11.04
C GLU A 183 9.38 23.59 11.27
N GLU A 184 10.44 23.91 10.54
CA GLU A 184 11.11 25.22 10.41
C GLU A 184 10.21 26.25 9.72
N ALA A 185 9.36 25.85 8.76
CA ALA A 185 8.22 26.66 8.31
C ALA A 185 7.08 26.66 9.37
N SER A 186 7.43 27.12 10.57
CA SER A 186 6.52 27.56 11.62
C SER A 186 5.93 28.96 11.33
N GLY A 187 5.82 29.32 10.05
CA GLY A 187 5.06 30.48 9.58
C GLY A 187 3.68 30.06 9.04
N PRO A 188 2.73 31.01 8.90
CA PRO A 188 1.41 30.72 8.34
C PRO A 188 1.52 30.20 6.90
N THR A 189 0.97 29.03 6.62
CA THR A 189 0.83 28.56 5.23
C THR A 189 -0.24 29.40 4.54
N ALA A 190 -0.03 29.75 3.26
CA ALA A 190 -0.90 30.71 2.56
C ALA A 190 -2.39 30.34 2.60
N PHE A 191 -2.69 29.04 2.66
CA PHE A 191 -4.04 28.46 2.67
C PHE A 191 -4.52 27.97 4.05
N GLY A 192 -3.81 28.26 5.15
CA GLY A 192 -4.24 27.93 6.52
C GLY A 192 -4.42 26.42 6.73
N SER A 193 -3.37 25.63 6.49
CA SER A 193 -3.45 24.16 6.38
C SER A 193 -3.40 23.38 7.71
N ARG A 194 -3.20 24.04 8.86
CA ARG A 194 -3.26 23.44 10.20
C ARG A 194 -4.59 23.81 10.90
N PRO A 195 -5.18 22.98 11.78
CA PRO A 195 -6.50 23.26 12.38
C PRO A 195 -6.65 24.63 13.04
N ASP A 196 -5.57 25.16 13.62
CA ASP A 196 -5.56 26.39 14.42
C ASP A 196 -5.06 27.62 13.63
N GLU A 197 -4.75 27.43 12.34
CA GLU A 197 -4.05 28.40 11.49
C GLU A 197 -5.04 29.09 10.53
N GLN A 198 -5.19 30.41 10.68
CA GLN A 198 -6.04 31.20 9.80
C GLN A 198 -5.37 31.37 8.41
N PRO A 199 -6.09 31.13 7.31
CA PRO A 199 -5.54 31.30 5.97
C PRO A 199 -5.23 32.77 5.67
N ARG A 200 -4.17 33.03 4.89
CA ARG A 200 -3.80 34.39 4.49
C ARG A 200 -4.70 34.93 3.38
N PHE A 201 -5.36 34.04 2.63
CA PHE A 201 -6.36 34.34 1.61
C PHE A 201 -7.51 33.34 1.69
N GLY A 202 -8.75 33.84 1.62
CA GLY A 202 -9.97 33.04 1.76
C GLY A 202 -10.53 32.99 3.19
N VAL A 203 -11.78 32.57 3.33
CA VAL A 203 -12.49 32.45 4.62
C VAL A 203 -12.72 30.97 4.92
N ARG A 204 -12.43 30.55 6.15
CA ARG A 204 -12.85 29.22 6.64
C ARG A 204 -14.33 29.26 7.00
N LEU A 205 -15.12 28.42 6.34
CA LEU A 205 -16.46 28.12 6.81
C LEU A 205 -16.36 27.39 8.17
N PRO A 206 -17.16 27.75 9.19
CA PRO A 206 -17.16 27.05 10.47
C PRO A 206 -17.53 25.57 10.29
N GLN A 207 -16.66 24.66 10.73
CA GLN A 207 -16.99 23.25 10.77
C GLN A 207 -18.06 23.04 11.86
N PRO A 208 -19.21 22.40 11.56
CA PRO A 208 -20.29 22.25 12.54
C PRO A 208 -19.81 21.42 13.75
N GLY A 209 -19.60 22.11 14.87
CA GLY A 209 -19.07 21.54 16.12
C GLY A 209 -17.96 22.33 16.81
N SER A 210 -17.27 23.25 16.13
CA SER A 210 -16.16 24.03 16.73
C SER A 210 -16.64 25.32 17.43
N SER A 211 -16.70 25.32 18.76
CA SER A 211 -16.97 26.51 19.57
C SER A 211 -15.70 27.37 19.74
N ILE A 212 -15.68 28.59 19.19
CA ILE A 212 -14.60 29.56 19.38
C ILE A 212 -15.00 30.54 20.51
N PRO A 213 -14.16 30.80 21.53
CA PRO A 213 -14.43 31.83 22.52
C PRO A 213 -14.25 33.22 21.89
N ASP A 214 -15.25 34.08 22.05
CA ASP A 214 -15.30 35.40 21.41
C ASP A 214 -14.18 36.32 21.92
N ARG A 215 -13.47 36.96 20.99
CA ARG A 215 -12.51 38.04 21.23
C ARG A 215 -12.72 39.13 20.20
N THR A 216 -13.56 40.09 20.55
CA THR A 216 -13.74 41.33 19.80
C THR A 216 -12.52 42.25 19.99
N PRO A 217 -12.00 42.85 18.91
CA PRO A 217 -11.49 44.22 18.98
C PRO A 217 -12.25 45.11 17.98
N THR A 218 -12.82 46.19 18.49
CA THR A 218 -13.54 47.20 17.69
C THR A 218 -12.59 48.07 16.89
N THR A 219 -12.81 48.22 15.57
CA THR A 219 -12.66 49.48 14.79
C THR A 219 -13.09 49.23 13.33
N PRO A 220 -13.99 50.05 12.73
CA PRO A 220 -14.35 49.94 11.32
C PRO A 220 -13.42 50.78 10.42
N ALA A 221 -12.99 50.24 9.28
CA ALA A 221 -12.24 50.99 8.27
C ALA A 221 -12.41 50.41 6.85
N GLY A 222 -12.62 51.29 5.87
CA GLY A 222 -12.32 51.06 4.45
C GLY A 222 -13.14 50.00 3.71
N ALA A 223 -14.29 50.38 3.16
CA ALA A 223 -14.93 49.59 2.11
C ALA A 223 -14.26 49.88 0.74
N SER A 224 -13.67 48.85 0.13
CA SER A 224 -13.26 48.86 -1.29
C SER A 224 -13.70 47.53 -1.93
N SER A 225 -14.98 47.46 -2.28
CA SER A 225 -15.58 46.30 -2.93
C SER A 225 -15.30 46.32 -4.43
N ASP A 226 -14.18 45.73 -4.84
CA ASP A 226 -13.90 45.42 -6.24
C ASP A 226 -13.61 43.91 -6.37
N ALA A 227 -14.67 43.13 -6.34
CA ALA A 227 -14.65 41.68 -6.51
C ALA A 227 -15.33 41.33 -7.84
N PRO A 228 -14.67 40.59 -8.74
CA PRO A 228 -15.30 40.18 -9.99
C PRO A 228 -16.49 39.26 -9.68
N THR A 229 -17.68 39.63 -10.12
CA THR A 229 -18.90 38.83 -9.95
C THR A 229 -18.78 37.55 -10.76
N VAL A 230 -18.48 36.43 -10.08
CA VAL A 230 -18.56 35.10 -10.66
C VAL A 230 -20.02 34.81 -11.00
N SER A 231 -20.30 34.55 -12.27
CA SER A 231 -21.62 34.14 -12.75
C SER A 231 -21.96 32.73 -12.25
N ASP A 232 -23.21 32.50 -11.85
CA ASP A 232 -23.68 31.23 -11.27
C ASP A 232 -23.55 29.98 -12.18
N ASP A 233 -23.24 30.17 -13.47
CA ASP A 233 -23.03 29.12 -14.46
C ASP A 233 -21.55 28.64 -14.53
N TYR A 234 -21.05 28.11 -13.41
CA TYR A 234 -19.70 27.54 -13.30
C TYR A 234 -19.74 26.12 -12.68
N ASP A 235 -19.77 25.09 -13.54
CA ASP A 235 -19.53 23.71 -13.14
C ASP A 235 -18.01 23.40 -13.16
N PRO A 236 -17.35 23.19 -12.00
CA PRO A 236 -15.91 22.92 -11.93
C PRO A 236 -15.49 21.57 -12.53
N PHE A 237 -16.42 20.68 -12.90
CA PHE A 237 -16.13 19.37 -13.50
C PHE A 237 -16.20 19.38 -15.03
N LEU A 238 -16.76 20.43 -15.65
CA LEU A 238 -16.78 20.56 -17.11
C LEU A 238 -15.45 21.15 -17.62
N ARG A 239 -14.60 20.29 -18.20
CA ARG A 239 -13.39 20.72 -18.92
C ARG A 239 -13.79 21.60 -20.12
N SER A 240 -13.47 22.88 -20.04
CA SER A 240 -13.66 23.85 -21.12
C SER A 240 -13.03 23.37 -22.43
N PRO A 241 -13.71 23.48 -23.59
CA PRO A 241 -13.09 23.25 -24.88
C PRO A 241 -11.90 24.20 -25.08
N ARG A 242 -10.76 23.68 -25.57
CA ARG A 242 -9.67 24.55 -26.02
C ARG A 242 -10.16 25.38 -27.21
N PRO A 243 -9.83 26.69 -27.29
CA PRO A 243 -9.85 27.39 -28.56
C PRO A 243 -9.01 26.61 -29.59
N VAL A 244 -9.59 26.33 -30.75
CA VAL A 244 -8.82 25.84 -31.90
C VAL A 244 -8.18 27.05 -32.55
N ASP A 245 -6.86 27.04 -32.69
CA ASP A 245 -6.12 28.20 -33.20
C ASP A 245 -6.59 28.63 -34.58
N ARG A 246 -6.62 29.95 -34.77
CA ARG A 246 -7.15 30.61 -35.96
C ARG A 246 -6.21 30.34 -37.14
N LYS A 247 -6.79 29.97 -38.28
CA LYS A 247 -6.08 29.96 -39.57
C LYS A 247 -5.62 31.38 -39.89
N ASP A 248 -4.32 31.62 -39.82
CA ASP A 248 -3.69 32.68 -40.59
C ASP A 248 -3.24 32.10 -41.94
N GLN A 249 -3.87 32.60 -43.01
CA GLN A 249 -3.46 32.37 -44.39
C GLN A 249 -2.89 33.68 -44.94
N GLY A 250 -1.70 33.63 -45.56
CA GLY A 250 -1.32 34.66 -46.53
C GLY A 250 0.14 35.09 -46.52
N ALA A 251 0.85 34.73 -47.60
CA ALA A 251 1.96 35.46 -48.22
C ALA A 251 3.31 35.60 -47.46
N SER A 252 4.47 35.72 -48.13
CA SER A 252 4.85 35.31 -49.50
C SER A 252 6.37 35.44 -49.67
N ALA A 253 7.01 34.42 -50.27
CA ALA A 253 8.34 34.46 -50.88
C ALA A 253 9.53 34.82 -49.93
N SER A 254 10.81 34.71 -50.31
CA SER A 254 11.43 34.25 -51.58
C SER A 254 12.83 33.68 -51.35
N SER A 255 13.23 32.70 -52.18
CA SER A 255 14.63 32.41 -52.59
C SER A 255 15.61 31.90 -51.49
N GLN A 256 16.67 31.11 -51.79
CA GLN A 256 17.15 30.51 -53.05
C GLN A 256 17.89 29.17 -52.76
N GLU A 257 17.76 28.19 -53.67
CA GLU A 257 18.85 27.54 -54.43
C GLU A 257 20.20 27.31 -53.71
N THR A 258 20.75 26.09 -53.57
CA THR A 258 21.08 25.05 -54.58
C THR A 258 20.64 23.63 -54.12
N ARG A 259 20.43 22.59 -54.95
CA ARG A 259 21.33 21.89 -55.91
C ARG A 259 22.63 21.34 -55.28
N ASP A 260 23.13 20.15 -55.61
CA ASP A 260 22.54 18.88 -56.11
C ASP A 260 23.26 17.77 -55.25
N GLU A 261 23.35 16.44 -55.46
CA GLU A 261 23.15 15.49 -56.57
C GLU A 261 22.81 14.10 -55.92
N ALA A 262 23.42 12.97 -56.32
CA ALA A 262 23.18 11.62 -55.74
C ALA A 262 24.39 10.65 -55.85
N ASP A 263 24.46 9.66 -54.94
CA ASP A 263 25.08 8.31 -55.08
C ASP A 263 24.66 7.46 -53.83
N SER A 264 24.43 6.13 -53.77
CA SER A 264 24.91 4.94 -54.51
C SER A 264 26.43 4.66 -54.29
N GLY A 265 26.96 3.45 -54.12
CA GLY A 265 26.43 2.09 -53.84
C GLY A 265 27.04 1.52 -52.53
N ASP A 266 26.68 0.33 -52.03
CA ASP A 266 27.03 -1.05 -52.46
C ASP A 266 28.50 -1.49 -52.17
N GLU A 267 28.68 -2.81 -51.96
CA GLU A 267 29.92 -3.54 -51.56
C GLU A 267 30.45 -3.20 -50.14
N ASN A 268 30.78 -4.15 -49.24
CA ASN A 268 31.05 -5.59 -49.35
C ASN A 268 30.80 -6.30 -48.00
#